data_AF-J5YA50-F1
#
_entry.id   AF-J5YA50-F1
#
_cell.length_a   1.000
_cell.length_b   1.000
_cell.length_c   1.000
_cell.angle_alpha   90.00
_cell.angle_beta   90.00
_cell.angle_gamma   90.00
#
_symmetry.space_group_name_H-M   'P 1'
#
loop_
_entity.id
_entity.type
_entity.pdbx_description
1 polymer ?
#
loop_
_entity_poly.entity_id
_entity_poly.type
_entity_poly.pdbx_seq_one_letter_code
_entity_poly.pdbx_strand_id
1 'polypeptide(L)'
;MSSPIDYWNESTNAAKGKPSKLALIASYLVIWIAAIVVFWAFAITYAEGAMGYSLVFFWIILPATTLVVSFLIGRNDYWGRGKWVFSIGFGVMYMLAEYATFSMANNLAFGKVNMPEASMVPAGAAISLVGMALGYLVFAIRRRSQRRS
;
A
#
# COMPACT_ATOMS: atom_id res chain seq x y z
N MET A 1 40.29 -14.62 2.34
CA MET A 1 39.72 -13.57 1.47
C MET A 1 38.68 -14.24 0.60
N SER A 2 37.41 -13.84 0.69
CA SER A 2 36.36 -14.33 -0.22
C SER A 2 36.66 -13.86 -1.64
N SER A 3 36.45 -14.72 -2.64
CA SER A 3 36.76 -14.34 -4.03
C SER A 3 35.75 -13.27 -4.50
N PRO A 4 36.13 -12.39 -5.44
CA PRO A 4 35.19 -11.46 -6.07
C PRO A 4 33.95 -12.18 -6.62
N ILE A 5 34.11 -13.41 -7.12
CA ILE A 5 33.04 -14.25 -7.67
C ILE A 5 32.05 -14.65 -6.57
N ASP A 6 32.52 -14.97 -5.35
CA ASP A 6 31.65 -15.29 -4.22
C ASP A 6 30.81 -14.08 -3.79
N TYR A 7 31.38 -12.88 -3.83
CA TYR A 7 30.65 -11.64 -3.55
C TYR A 7 29.55 -11.36 -4.60
N TRP A 8 29.83 -11.58 -5.88
CA TRP A 8 28.83 -11.45 -6.94
C TRP A 8 27.72 -12.50 -6.83
N ASN A 9 28.05 -13.73 -6.46
CA ASN A 9 27.07 -14.79 -6.26
C ASN A 9 26.17 -14.53 -5.04
N GLU A 10 26.74 -14.08 -3.92
CA GLU A 10 25.99 -13.72 -2.70
C GLU A 10 25.05 -12.55 -2.96
N SER A 11 25.53 -11.49 -3.62
CA SER A 11 24.73 -10.30 -3.93
C SER A 11 23.61 -10.58 -4.95
N THR A 12 23.89 -11.41 -5.95
CA THR A 12 22.91 -11.84 -6.97
C THR A 12 21.84 -12.77 -6.37
N ASN A 13 22.23 -13.72 -5.52
CA ASN A 13 21.29 -14.62 -4.85
C ASN A 13 20.44 -13.88 -3.79
N ALA A 14 21.03 -12.92 -3.07
CA ALA A 14 20.30 -12.05 -2.14
C ALA A 14 19.28 -11.13 -2.85
N ALA A 15 19.55 -10.73 -4.10
CA ALA A 15 18.64 -9.95 -4.94
C ALA A 15 17.50 -10.81 -5.52
N LYS A 16 17.77 -12.06 -5.92
CA LYS A 16 16.76 -12.97 -6.51
C LYS A 16 15.57 -13.29 -5.59
N GLY A 17 15.72 -13.15 -4.27
CA GLY A 17 14.67 -13.44 -3.29
C GLY A 17 13.80 -12.24 -2.85
N LYS A 18 14.11 -11.02 -3.29
CA LYS A 18 13.44 -9.78 -2.82
C LYS A 18 12.58 -9.16 -3.92
N PRO A 19 11.30 -8.83 -3.67
CA PRO A 19 10.46 -8.19 -4.68
C PRO A 19 11.01 -6.80 -5.03
N SER A 20 11.12 -6.46 -6.32
CA SER A 20 11.62 -5.14 -6.72
C SER A 20 10.84 -4.00 -6.06
N LYS A 21 11.56 -2.97 -5.59
CA LYS A 21 10.97 -1.76 -4.99
C LYS A 21 9.93 -1.13 -5.91
N LEU A 22 10.25 -1.03 -7.21
CA LEU A 22 9.35 -0.47 -8.22
C LEU A 22 8.13 -1.37 -8.41
N ALA A 23 8.32 -2.69 -8.46
CA ALA A 23 7.23 -3.64 -8.64
C ALA A 23 6.21 -3.59 -7.48
N LEU A 24 6.66 -3.38 -6.24
CA LEU A 24 5.77 -3.20 -5.08
C LEU A 24 4.92 -1.93 -5.16
N ILE A 25 5.52 -0.81 -5.56
CA ILE A 25 4.77 0.44 -5.71
C ILE A 25 3.82 0.35 -6.91
N ALA A 26 4.28 -0.22 -8.02
CA ALA A 26 3.47 -0.42 -9.21
C ALA A 26 2.26 -1.33 -8.92
N SER A 27 2.44 -2.43 -8.19
CA SER A 27 1.32 -3.33 -7.85
C SER A 27 0.28 -2.64 -6.97
N TYR A 28 0.71 -1.83 -5.99
CA TYR A 28 -0.20 -1.00 -5.20
C TYR A 28 -1.01 -0.04 -6.07
N LEU A 29 -0.33 0.69 -6.97
CA LEU A 29 -0.98 1.66 -7.85
C LEU A 29 -1.96 1.00 -8.82
N VAL A 30 -1.63 -0.18 -9.35
CA VAL A 30 -2.55 -0.94 -10.21
C VAL A 30 -3.84 -1.28 -9.47
N ILE A 31 -3.75 -1.77 -8.22
CA ILE A 31 -4.94 -2.09 -7.42
C ILE A 31 -5.72 -0.82 -7.08
N TRP A 32 -5.03 0.26 -6.75
CA TRP A 32 -5.64 1.55 -6.44
C TRP A 32 -6.40 2.14 -7.63
N ILE A 33 -5.80 2.13 -8.83
CA ILE A 33 -6.45 2.57 -10.08
C ILE A 33 -7.62 1.64 -10.42
N ALA A 34 -7.45 0.33 -10.28
CA ALA A 34 -8.50 -0.65 -10.54
C ALA A 34 -9.73 -0.40 -9.64
N ALA A 35 -9.53 -0.03 -8.37
CA ALA A 35 -10.63 0.33 -7.48
C ALA A 35 -11.46 1.48 -8.07
N ILE A 36 -10.80 2.56 -8.50
CA ILE A 36 -11.47 3.72 -9.10
C ILE A 36 -12.19 3.32 -10.41
N VAL A 37 -11.53 2.58 -11.29
CA VAL A 37 -12.13 2.13 -12.56
C VAL A 37 -13.36 1.27 -12.32
N VAL A 38 -13.28 0.31 -11.39
CA VAL A 38 -14.42 -0.57 -11.05
C VAL A 38 -15.60 0.23 -10.51
N PHE A 39 -15.35 1.23 -9.67
CA PHE A 39 -16.40 2.11 -9.19
C PHE A 39 -17.14 2.80 -10.34
N TRP A 40 -16.40 3.47 -11.23
CA TRP A 40 -17.00 4.24 -12.32
C TRP A 40 -17.62 3.37 -13.42
N ALA A 41 -17.08 2.18 -13.66
CA ALA A 41 -17.60 1.27 -14.68
C ALA A 41 -18.85 0.50 -14.22
N PHE A 42 -18.94 0.16 -12.93
CA PHE A 42 -19.96 -0.77 -12.44
C PHE A 42 -20.75 -0.25 -11.23
N ALA A 43 -20.10 0.40 -10.27
CA ALA A 43 -20.76 0.75 -9.01
C ALA A 43 -21.78 1.88 -9.15
N ILE A 44 -21.58 2.81 -10.09
CA ILE A 44 -22.53 3.90 -10.35
C ILE A 44 -23.77 3.45 -11.14
N THR A 45 -23.71 2.28 -11.78
CA THR A 45 -24.74 1.80 -12.72
C THR A 45 -25.94 1.16 -11.99
N TYR A 46 -25.76 0.78 -10.73
CA TYR A 46 -26.77 0.09 -9.92
C TYR A 46 -26.97 0.81 -8.58
N ALA A 47 -28.21 0.91 -8.11
CA ALA A 47 -28.53 1.57 -6.83
C ALA A 47 -27.77 0.98 -5.63
N GLU A 48 -27.61 -0.34 -5.59
CA GLU A 48 -26.86 -1.06 -4.54
C GLU A 48 -25.34 -1.19 -4.85
N GLY A 49 -24.93 -0.80 -6.07
CA GLY A 49 -23.57 -1.01 -6.57
C GLY A 49 -22.52 -0.23 -5.77
N ALA A 50 -22.84 1.00 -5.37
CA ALA A 50 -21.96 1.85 -4.57
C ALA A 50 -21.71 1.28 -3.17
N MET A 51 -22.74 0.72 -2.52
CA MET A 51 -22.61 0.10 -1.20
C MET A 51 -21.79 -1.19 -1.26
N GLY A 52 -22.09 -2.07 -2.22
CA GLY A 52 -21.31 -3.31 -2.42
C GLY A 52 -19.85 -3.02 -2.74
N TYR A 53 -19.58 -2.04 -3.61
CA TYR A 53 -18.23 -1.58 -3.90
C TYR A 53 -17.51 -1.07 -2.65
N SER A 54 -18.16 -0.25 -1.82
CA SER A 54 -17.55 0.28 -0.59
C SER A 54 -17.07 -0.85 0.32
N LEU A 55 -17.92 -1.84 0.59
CA LEU A 55 -17.59 -2.96 1.45
C LEU A 55 -16.40 -3.77 0.91
N VAL A 56 -16.37 -4.03 -0.38
CA VAL A 56 -15.31 -4.83 -0.98
C VAL A 56 -14.00 -4.05 -1.08
N PHE A 57 -14.03 -2.82 -1.61
CA PHE A 57 -12.81 -2.08 -1.90
C PHE A 57 -12.28 -1.29 -0.70
N PHE A 58 -13.12 -0.55 0.02
CA PHE A 58 -12.68 0.32 1.11
C PHE A 58 -12.43 -0.41 2.42
N TRP A 59 -13.15 -1.51 2.67
CA TRP A 59 -13.00 -2.27 3.92
C TRP A 59 -12.09 -3.49 3.79
N ILE A 60 -11.97 -4.07 2.59
CA ILE A 60 -11.20 -5.30 2.38
C ILE A 60 -9.99 -5.05 1.49
N ILE A 61 -10.19 -4.76 0.20
CA ILE A 61 -9.10 -4.78 -0.78
C ILE A 61 -8.05 -3.69 -0.51
N LEU A 62 -8.44 -2.41 -0.36
CA LEU A 62 -7.48 -1.32 -0.14
C LEU A 62 -6.77 -1.44 1.22
N PRO A 63 -7.45 -1.74 2.34
CA PRO A 63 -6.79 -2.02 3.61
C PRO A 63 -5.82 -3.20 3.54
N ALA A 64 -6.25 -4.34 3.00
CA ALA A 64 -5.42 -5.54 2.89
C ALA A 64 -4.18 -5.28 2.01
N THR A 65 -4.37 -4.62 0.86
CA THR A 65 -3.27 -4.25 -0.04
C THR A 65 -2.28 -3.32 0.65
N THR A 66 -2.78 -2.28 1.33
CA THR A 66 -1.95 -1.33 2.09
C THR A 66 -1.14 -2.04 3.16
N LEU A 67 -1.77 -2.95 3.92
CA LEU A 67 -1.13 -3.74 4.96
C LEU A 67 -0.03 -4.64 4.38
N VAL A 68 -0.33 -5.41 3.33
CA VAL A 68 0.63 -6.33 2.69
C VAL A 68 1.81 -5.57 2.11
N VAL A 69 1.58 -4.50 1.35
CA VAL A 69 2.67 -3.71 0.75
C VAL A 69 3.52 -3.05 1.84
N SER A 70 2.89 -2.47 2.87
CA SER A 70 3.60 -1.87 4.02
C SER A 70 4.43 -2.92 4.78
N PHE A 71 3.89 -4.12 4.96
CA PHE A 71 4.60 -5.24 5.56
C PHE A 71 5.82 -5.66 4.74
N LEU A 72 5.69 -5.75 3.42
CA LEU A 72 6.82 -6.10 2.54
C LEU A 72 7.90 -5.00 2.54
N ILE A 73 7.51 -3.72 2.61
CA ILE A 73 8.46 -2.60 2.79
C ILE A 73 9.22 -2.75 4.10
N GLY A 74 8.50 -2.96 5.21
CA GLY A 74 9.09 -3.13 6.54
C GLY A 74 10.01 -4.35 6.65
N ARG A 75 9.55 -5.50 6.13
CA ARG A 75 10.26 -6.80 6.16
C ARG A 75 11.58 -6.80 5.42
N ASN A 76 11.66 -6.02 4.33
CA ASN A 76 12.86 -5.94 3.52
C ASN A 76 13.70 -4.70 3.83
N ASP A 77 13.32 -3.91 4.84
CA ASP A 77 13.94 -2.64 5.23
C ASP A 77 14.12 -1.68 4.04
N TYR A 78 13.13 -1.65 3.14
CA TYR A 78 13.20 -0.78 1.98
C TYR A 78 13.16 0.68 2.40
N TRP A 79 14.06 1.49 1.84
CA TRP A 79 14.25 2.91 2.21
C TRP A 79 14.71 3.18 3.66
N GLY A 80 15.12 2.16 4.42
CA GLY A 80 15.73 2.34 5.74
C GLY A 80 14.85 3.15 6.70
N ARG A 81 15.33 4.32 7.16
CA ARG A 81 14.53 5.22 8.03
C ARG A 81 13.39 5.93 7.30
N GLY A 82 13.51 6.16 5.99
CA GLY A 82 12.51 6.87 5.19
C GLY A 82 11.20 6.09 4.99
N LYS A 83 11.19 4.79 5.26
CA LYS A 83 10.01 3.92 5.08
C LYS A 83 8.78 4.35 5.87
N TRP A 84 8.97 4.98 7.03
CA TRP A 84 7.86 5.39 7.89
C TRP A 84 7.04 6.54 7.29
N VAL A 85 7.65 7.36 6.43
CA VAL A 85 6.95 8.43 5.71
C VAL A 85 5.95 7.85 4.70
N PHE A 86 6.18 6.64 4.19
CA PHE A 86 5.22 5.99 3.29
C PHE A 86 3.86 5.76 3.93
N SER A 87 3.77 5.61 5.26
CA SER A 87 2.48 5.46 5.92
C SER A 87 1.58 6.69 5.76
N ILE A 88 2.17 7.89 5.75
CA ILE A 88 1.42 9.12 5.43
C ILE A 88 0.96 9.09 3.97
N GLY A 89 1.85 8.68 3.06
CA GLY A 89 1.53 8.52 1.64
C GLY A 89 0.36 7.56 1.40
N PHE A 90 0.36 6.39 2.06
CA PHE A 90 -0.76 5.44 1.99
C PHE A 90 -2.06 6.00 2.57
N GLY A 91 -1.98 6.78 3.65
CA GLY A 91 -3.14 7.52 4.18
C GLY A 91 -3.72 8.50 3.17
N VAL A 92 -2.86 9.29 2.51
CA VAL A 92 -3.27 10.23 1.44
C VAL A 92 -3.90 9.47 0.27
N MET A 93 -3.32 8.35 -0.14
CA MET A 93 -3.88 7.52 -1.21
C MET A 93 -5.25 6.96 -0.84
N TYR A 94 -5.48 6.58 0.41
CA TYR A 94 -6.79 6.11 0.88
C TYR A 94 -7.85 7.22 0.81
N MET A 95 -7.52 8.43 1.28
CA MET A 95 -8.37 9.61 1.13
C MET A 95 -8.65 9.93 -0.34
N LEU A 96 -7.63 9.91 -1.19
CA LEU A 96 -7.78 10.19 -2.63
C LEU A 96 -8.65 9.14 -3.33
N ALA A 97 -8.62 7.88 -2.89
CA ALA A 97 -9.53 6.87 -3.40
C ALA A 97 -10.98 7.23 -3.09
N GLU A 98 -11.31 7.61 -1.85
CA GLU A 98 -12.68 7.99 -1.47
C GLU A 98 -13.12 9.18 -2.30
N TYR A 99 -12.25 10.18 -2.39
CA TYR A 99 -12.56 11.40 -3.11
C TYR A 99 -12.85 11.12 -4.58
N ALA A 100 -11.98 10.34 -5.24
CA ALA A 100 -12.10 10.01 -6.65
C ALA A 100 -13.31 9.12 -6.98
N THR A 101 -13.94 8.49 -5.98
CA THR A 101 -15.13 7.66 -6.16
C THR A 101 -16.39 8.35 -5.65
N PHE A 102 -16.57 8.43 -4.33
CA PHE A 102 -17.84 8.83 -3.74
C PHE A 102 -18.03 10.34 -3.79
N SER A 103 -17.08 11.10 -3.25
CA SER A 103 -17.18 12.56 -3.26
C SER A 103 -17.25 13.13 -4.68
N MET A 104 -16.47 12.59 -5.63
CA MET A 104 -16.52 13.03 -7.03
C MET A 104 -17.85 12.66 -7.72
N ALA A 105 -18.39 11.46 -7.50
CA ALA A 105 -19.73 11.11 -8.01
C ALA A 105 -20.82 12.02 -7.43
N ASN A 106 -20.75 12.32 -6.14
CA ASN A 106 -21.66 13.24 -5.46
C ASN A 106 -21.53 14.67 -6.02
N ASN A 107 -20.30 15.13 -6.24
CA ASN A 107 -20.02 16.43 -6.83
C ASN A 107 -20.65 16.58 -8.22
N LEU A 108 -20.52 15.56 -9.07
CA LEU A 108 -21.12 15.53 -10.40
C LEU A 108 -22.65 15.47 -10.35
N ALA A 109 -23.23 14.70 -9.42
CA ALA A 109 -24.67 14.55 -9.30
C ALA A 109 -25.39 15.83 -8.82
N PHE A 110 -24.77 16.60 -7.92
CA PHE A 110 -25.39 17.77 -7.30
C PHE A 110 -24.76 19.11 -7.70
N GLY A 111 -23.79 19.11 -8.61
CA GLY A 111 -23.11 20.33 -9.08
C GLY A 111 -22.36 21.08 -7.98
N LYS A 112 -21.91 20.38 -6.93
CA LYS A 112 -21.16 20.93 -5.80
C LYS A 112 -19.72 20.45 -5.85
N VAL A 113 -18.78 21.23 -5.33
CA VAL A 113 -17.37 20.80 -5.22
C VAL A 113 -17.04 20.60 -3.75
N ASN A 114 -17.18 19.36 -3.28
CA ASN A 114 -16.61 18.94 -2.01
C ASN A 114 -15.09 18.81 -2.14
N MET A 115 -14.36 19.08 -1.07
CA MET A 115 -12.90 18.87 -1.01
C MET A 115 -12.59 17.47 -0.44
N PRO A 116 -11.40 16.89 -0.73
CA PRO A 116 -10.99 15.63 -0.12
C PRO A 116 -11.01 15.67 1.41
N GLU A 117 -11.54 14.61 2.04
CA GLU A 117 -11.71 14.57 3.49
C GLU A 117 -10.42 14.16 4.21
N ALA A 118 -9.62 15.15 4.64
CA ALA A 118 -8.32 14.90 5.30
C ALA A 118 -8.40 14.02 6.56
N SER A 119 -9.58 13.91 7.19
CA SER A 119 -9.84 13.02 8.33
C SER A 119 -9.65 11.54 8.01
N MET A 120 -9.67 11.14 6.73
CA MET A 120 -9.47 9.76 6.29
C MET A 120 -8.00 9.35 6.24
N VAL A 121 -7.08 10.31 6.19
CA VAL A 121 -5.63 10.05 6.12
C VAL A 121 -5.15 9.22 7.32
N PRO A 122 -5.52 9.55 8.58
CA PRO A 122 -5.20 8.71 9.73
C PRO A 122 -5.60 7.24 9.60
N ALA A 123 -6.75 6.93 9.00
CA ALA A 123 -7.23 5.54 8.87
C ALA A 123 -6.30 4.71 7.97
N GLY A 124 -6.01 5.20 6.77
CA GLY A 124 -5.08 4.53 5.85
C GLY A 124 -3.65 4.50 6.38
N ALA A 125 -3.21 5.57 7.06
CA ALA A 125 -1.89 5.62 7.69
C ALA A 125 -1.74 4.61 8.83
N ALA A 126 -2.77 4.43 9.67
CA ALA A 126 -2.77 3.46 10.76
C ALA A 126 -2.62 2.03 10.24
N ILE A 127 -3.39 1.65 9.20
CA ILE A 127 -3.27 0.33 8.56
C ILE A 127 -1.85 0.12 8.02
N SER A 128 -1.28 1.14 7.37
CA SER A 128 0.09 1.07 6.88
C SER A 128 1.10 0.91 8.01
N LEU A 129 0.98 1.69 9.09
CA LEU A 129 1.88 1.62 10.24
C LEU A 129 1.88 0.22 10.88
N VAL A 130 0.71 -0.42 10.99
CA VAL A 130 0.60 -1.81 11.48
C VAL A 130 1.37 -2.76 10.57
N GLY A 131 1.13 -2.72 9.26
CA GLY A 131 1.87 -3.55 8.30
C GLY A 131 3.37 -3.30 8.38
N MET A 132 3.78 -2.04 8.36
CA MET A 132 5.19 -1.59 8.43
C MET A 132 5.89 -2.09 9.69
N ALA A 133 5.24 -1.95 10.86
CA ALA A 133 5.78 -2.38 12.14
C ALA A 133 5.97 -3.89 12.19
N LEU A 134 4.95 -4.67 11.80
CA LEU A 134 5.04 -6.13 11.74
C LEU A 134 6.14 -6.59 10.78
N GLY A 135 6.25 -5.97 9.61
CA GLY A 135 7.31 -6.25 8.65
C GLY A 135 8.68 -5.97 9.26
N TYR A 136 8.85 -4.79 9.86
CA TYR A 136 10.12 -4.40 10.46
C TYR A 136 10.53 -5.29 11.65
N LEU A 137 9.57 -5.78 12.44
CA LEU A 137 9.83 -6.76 13.50
C LEU A 137 10.43 -8.04 12.92
N VAL A 138 9.86 -8.57 11.83
CA VAL A 138 10.41 -9.75 11.13
C VAL A 138 11.83 -9.48 10.63
N PHE A 139 12.08 -8.29 10.07
CA PHE A 139 13.44 -7.89 9.65
C PHE A 139 14.41 -7.86 10.83
N ALA A 140 14.03 -7.24 11.95
CA ALA A 140 14.87 -7.09 13.12
C ALA A 140 15.23 -8.45 13.75
N ILE A 141 14.28 -9.39 13.82
CA ILE A 141 14.51 -10.75 14.32
C ILE A 141 15.51 -11.51 13.43
N ARG A 142 15.31 -11.48 12.10
CA ARG A 142 16.21 -12.13 11.13
C ARG A 142 17.64 -11.59 11.23
N ARG A 143 17.78 -10.27 11.30
CA ARG A 143 19.07 -9.60 11.43
C ARG A 143 19.80 -9.94 12.73
N ARG A 144 19.06 -10.11 13.84
CA ARG A 144 19.64 -10.56 15.11
C ARG A 144 20.13 -12.00 15.06
N SER A 145 19.38 -12.90 14.41
CA SER A 145 19.78 -14.31 14.24
C SER A 145 21.09 -14.44 13.47
N GLN A 146 21.25 -13.71 12.36
CA GLN A 146 22.48 -13.76 11.55
C GLN A 146 23.71 -13.14 12.22
N ARG A 147 23.53 -12.32 13.26
CA ARG A 147 24.64 -11.80 14.07
C ARG A 147 25.09 -12.74 15.18
N ARG A 148 24.31 -13.78 15.48
CA ARG A 148 24.59 -14.78 16.52
C ARG A 148 25.18 -16.07 15.98
N SER A 149 25.06 -16.31 14.67
CA SER A 149 25.75 -17.36 13.91
C SER A 149 27.11 -16.86 13.44
#